data_AF-A0A1I6E265-F1
#
_entry.id   AF-A0A1I6E265-F1
#
_cell.length_a   1.000
_cell.length_b   1.000
_cell.length_c   1.000
_cell.angle_alpha   90.00
_cell.angle_beta   90.00
_cell.angle_gamma   90.00
#
_symmetry.space_group_name_H-M   'P 1'
#
loop_
_entity.id
_entity.type
_entity.pdbx_description
1 polymer ?
#
loop_
_entity_poly.entity_id
_entity_poly.type
_entity_poly.pdbx_seq_one_letter_code
_entity_poly.pdbx_strand_id
1 'polypeptide(L)'
;MRDSPFAYFDDVAPGPLKEARGQILNLSPRALAALELLRASGAALTTTMLARYLGCKKPALQRNMYALQRAGLAYRLDCLKEGRYVRVWLASTVPLPGPGEAARLAALGLLFLRLRREQPGMIWEMLPRQAVRMTINNTRLVDPVRRGEKPGEKADLLLFPTLDEARRYTPEGKLYTTDTMLLSDDSQIIFKQTGR
;
A
#
# COMPACT_ATOMS: atom_id res chain seq x y z
N MET A 1 15.23 16.28 1.83
CA MET A 1 14.42 15.13 2.28
C MET A 1 14.01 14.32 1.05
N ARG A 2 14.06 12.97 1.09
CA ARG A 2 13.49 12.17 -0.01
C ARG A 2 11.96 12.22 0.10
N ASP A 3 11.30 12.65 -0.96
CA ASP A 3 9.84 12.66 -1.07
C ASP A 3 9.27 11.23 -1.10
N SER A 4 7.99 11.07 -0.79
CA SER A 4 7.32 9.76 -0.87
C SER A 4 7.17 9.32 -2.34
N PRO A 5 7.44 8.05 -2.68
CA PRO A 5 7.12 7.50 -3.99
C PRO A 5 5.60 7.35 -4.21
N PHE A 6 4.78 7.53 -3.18
CA PHE A 6 3.32 7.36 -3.22
C PHE A 6 2.58 8.68 -2.96
N ALA A 7 3.26 9.83 -3.03
CA ALA A 7 2.65 11.13 -2.75
C ALA A 7 1.46 11.44 -3.66
N TYR A 8 1.58 11.05 -4.93
CA TYR A 8 0.57 11.07 -5.98
C TYR A 8 1.11 10.26 -7.17
N PHE A 9 0.23 9.97 -8.14
CA PHE A 9 0.62 9.44 -9.45
C PHE A 9 0.00 10.31 -10.54
N ASP A 10 0.77 10.60 -11.58
CA ASP A 10 0.36 11.35 -12.77
C ASP A 10 -0.52 10.50 -13.68
N ASP A 11 -0.16 9.21 -13.81
CA ASP A 11 -0.83 8.25 -14.68
C ASP A 11 -0.68 6.83 -14.14
N VAL A 12 -1.59 5.93 -14.54
CA VAL A 12 -1.58 4.51 -14.21
C VAL A 12 -1.95 3.70 -15.44
N ALA A 13 -1.01 2.85 -15.86
CA ALA A 13 -1.26 1.88 -16.92
C ALA A 13 -1.30 0.46 -16.35
N PRO A 14 -2.36 -0.34 -16.62
CA PRO A 14 -2.33 -1.76 -16.33
C PRO A 14 -1.30 -2.44 -17.23
N GLY A 15 -0.45 -3.27 -16.62
CA GLY A 15 0.53 -4.06 -17.35
C GLY A 15 -0.13 -5.07 -18.28
N PRO A 16 0.57 -5.54 -19.33
CA PRO A 16 -0.01 -6.41 -20.33
C PRO A 16 -0.50 -7.72 -19.70
N LEU A 17 -1.80 -7.98 -19.82
CA LEU A 17 -2.40 -9.26 -19.48
C LEU A 17 -2.08 -10.24 -20.60
N LYS A 18 -0.90 -10.86 -20.56
CA LYS A 18 -0.69 -12.10 -21.31
C LYS A 18 -1.41 -13.20 -20.54
N GLU A 19 -2.72 -13.31 -20.76
CA GLU A 19 -3.56 -14.34 -20.17
C GLU A 19 -2.97 -15.71 -20.51
N ALA A 20 -2.56 -16.48 -19.52
CA ALA A 20 -2.28 -17.88 -19.70
C ALA A 20 -3.62 -18.65 -19.72
N ARG A 21 -4.47 -18.40 -20.74
CA ARG A 21 -5.70 -19.18 -20.91
C ARG A 21 -5.33 -20.65 -21.07
N GLY A 22 -5.79 -21.49 -20.13
CA GLY A 22 -5.67 -22.95 -20.21
C GLY A 22 -4.35 -23.56 -19.75
N GLN A 23 -3.41 -22.81 -19.15
CA GLN A 23 -2.19 -23.40 -18.58
C GLN A 23 -2.34 -23.68 -17.09
N ILE A 24 -2.04 -24.91 -16.66
CA ILE A 24 -1.81 -25.23 -15.25
C ILE A 24 -0.54 -24.49 -14.82
N LEU A 25 -0.69 -23.36 -14.13
CA LEU A 25 0.44 -22.63 -13.58
C LEU A 25 0.79 -23.20 -12.22
N ASN A 26 1.92 -23.90 -12.14
CA ASN A 26 2.47 -24.33 -10.86
C ASN A 26 3.00 -23.10 -10.10
N LEU A 27 2.21 -22.59 -9.17
CA LEU A 27 2.56 -21.42 -8.36
C LEU A 27 3.42 -21.85 -7.17
N SER A 28 4.58 -21.22 -7.01
CA SER A 28 5.44 -21.49 -5.85
C SER A 28 4.75 -21.07 -4.53
N PRO A 29 5.09 -21.69 -3.39
CA PRO A 29 4.57 -21.26 -2.08
C PRO A 29 4.79 -19.76 -1.81
N ARG A 30 5.89 -19.20 -2.32
CA ARG A 30 6.19 -17.76 -2.20
C ARG A 30 5.28 -16.89 -3.07
N ALA A 31 4.85 -17.38 -4.24
CA ALA A 31 3.85 -16.68 -5.04
C ALA A 31 2.50 -16.66 -4.32
N LEU A 32 2.09 -17.80 -3.73
CA LEU A 32 0.86 -17.89 -2.94
C LEU A 32 0.90 -16.97 -1.72
N ALA A 33 1.99 -16.96 -0.95
CA ALA A 33 2.17 -16.04 0.18
C ALA A 33 2.08 -14.56 -0.23
N ALA A 34 2.64 -14.19 -1.39
CA ALA A 34 2.52 -12.82 -1.92
C ALA A 34 1.07 -12.48 -2.31
N LEU A 35 0.35 -13.43 -2.92
CA LEU A 35 -1.06 -13.27 -3.27
C LEU A 35 -1.94 -13.11 -2.02
N GLU A 36 -1.68 -13.89 -0.97
CA GLU A 36 -2.38 -13.77 0.31
C GLU A 36 -2.20 -12.39 0.94
N LEU A 37 -0.99 -11.81 0.88
CA LEU A 37 -0.74 -10.45 1.35
C LEU A 37 -1.48 -9.41 0.52
N LEU A 38 -1.51 -9.55 -0.81
CA LEU A 38 -2.29 -8.68 -1.69
C LEU A 38 -3.78 -8.73 -1.36
N ARG A 39 -4.33 -9.94 -1.19
CA ARG A 39 -5.76 -10.14 -0.86
C ARG A 39 -6.10 -9.64 0.53
N ALA A 40 -5.30 -9.98 1.54
CA ALA A 40 -5.55 -9.60 2.92
C ALA A 40 -5.44 -8.09 3.15
N SER A 41 -4.54 -7.42 2.43
CA SER A 41 -4.44 -5.95 2.49
C SER A 41 -5.57 -5.26 1.73
N GLY A 42 -6.06 -5.86 0.63
CA GLY A 42 -6.89 -5.19 -0.36
C GLY A 42 -6.26 -3.92 -0.95
N ALA A 43 -4.94 -3.77 -0.80
CA ALA A 43 -4.17 -2.58 -1.10
C ALA A 43 -3.09 -2.91 -2.15
N ALA A 44 -2.43 -1.86 -2.68
CA ALA A 44 -1.40 -2.02 -3.69
C ALA A 44 -0.02 -2.17 -3.03
N LEU A 45 0.79 -3.12 -3.49
CA LEU A 45 2.10 -3.41 -2.89
C LEU A 45 3.20 -3.42 -3.95
N THR A 46 4.33 -2.77 -3.67
CA THR A 46 5.51 -2.88 -4.53
C THR A 46 6.20 -4.23 -4.34
N THR A 47 6.94 -4.71 -5.35
CA THR A 47 7.79 -5.90 -5.18
C THR A 47 8.83 -5.72 -4.09
N THR A 48 9.34 -4.49 -3.90
CA THR A 48 10.31 -4.19 -2.83
C THR A 48 9.70 -4.41 -1.45
N MET A 49 8.48 -3.92 -1.23
CA MET A 49 7.74 -4.08 0.04
C MET A 49 7.50 -5.56 0.36
N LEU A 50 6.96 -6.31 -0.61
CA LEU A 50 6.69 -7.74 -0.45
C LEU A 50 7.99 -8.53 -0.24
N ALA A 51 9.05 -8.22 -0.98
CA ALA A 51 10.33 -8.91 -0.86
C ALA A 51 10.94 -8.72 0.54
N ARG A 52 10.87 -7.50 1.06
CA ARG A 52 11.32 -7.17 2.41
C ARG A 52 10.48 -7.88 3.48
N TYR A 53 9.15 -7.86 3.34
CA TYR A 53 8.26 -8.54 4.28
C TYR A 53 8.47 -10.06 4.30
N LEU A 54 8.63 -10.68 3.13
CA LEU A 54 8.84 -12.12 2.97
C LEU A 54 10.30 -12.56 3.17
N GLY A 55 11.22 -11.64 3.52
CA GLY A 55 12.64 -11.94 3.74
C GLY A 55 13.34 -12.55 2.53
N CYS A 56 13.04 -12.09 1.31
CA CYS A 56 13.56 -12.70 0.08
C CYS A 56 14.15 -11.70 -0.92
N LYS A 57 14.93 -12.21 -1.89
CA LYS A 57 15.54 -11.37 -2.94
C LYS A 57 14.47 -10.84 -3.91
N LYS A 58 14.45 -9.54 -4.14
CA LYS A 58 13.50 -8.85 -5.06
C LYS A 58 13.41 -9.48 -6.46
N PRO A 59 14.52 -9.83 -7.17
CA PRO A 59 14.42 -10.45 -8.50
C PRO A 59 13.72 -11.81 -8.49
N ALA A 60 13.92 -12.61 -7.43
CA ALA A 60 13.25 -13.90 -7.29
C ALA A 60 11.74 -13.72 -7.07
N LEU A 61 11.35 -12.77 -6.21
CA LEU A 61 9.93 -12.46 -6.01
C LEU A 61 9.28 -11.86 -7.26
N GLN A 62 10.00 -11.04 -8.03
CA GLN A 62 9.47 -10.44 -9.25
C GLN A 62 9.01 -11.49 -10.26
N ARG A 63 9.74 -12.61 -10.41
CA ARG A 63 9.32 -13.74 -11.24
C ARG A 63 8.01 -14.37 -10.75
N ASN A 64 7.85 -14.50 -9.44
CA ASN A 64 6.61 -14.98 -8.84
C ASN A 64 5.44 -14.03 -9.12
N MET A 65 5.65 -12.71 -9.01
CA MET A 65 4.60 -11.73 -9.31
C MET A 65 4.14 -11.80 -10.77
N TYR A 66 5.06 -12.00 -11.72
CA TYR A 66 4.69 -12.22 -13.12
C TYR A 66 3.94 -13.55 -13.33
N ALA A 67 4.23 -14.58 -12.54
CA ALA A 67 3.46 -15.82 -12.59
C ALA A 67 2.01 -15.60 -12.11
N LEU A 68 1.81 -14.83 -11.03
CA LEU A 68 0.48 -14.44 -10.55
C LEU A 68 -0.29 -13.62 -11.59
N GLN A 69 0.39 -12.71 -12.29
CA GLN A 69 -0.21 -11.93 -13.36
C GLN A 69 -0.67 -12.79 -14.53
N ARG A 70 0.18 -13.71 -14.99
CA ARG A 70 -0.20 -14.66 -16.06
C ARG A 70 -1.37 -15.55 -15.66
N ALA A 71 -1.47 -15.88 -14.37
CA ALA A 71 -2.59 -16.64 -13.79
C ALA A 71 -3.87 -15.82 -13.62
N GLY A 72 -3.87 -14.50 -13.90
CA GLY A 72 -5.01 -13.63 -13.65
C GLY A 72 -5.33 -13.43 -12.16
N LEU A 73 -4.36 -13.68 -11.26
CA LEU A 73 -4.55 -13.57 -9.81
C LEU A 73 -4.12 -12.22 -9.25
N ALA A 74 -3.30 -11.48 -10.00
CA ALA A 74 -2.85 -10.14 -9.62
C ALA A 74 -2.64 -9.25 -10.84
N TYR A 75 -2.93 -7.96 -10.71
CA TYR A 75 -2.60 -6.95 -11.69
C TYR A 75 -1.25 -6.32 -11.37
N ARG A 76 -0.51 -6.01 -12.44
CA ARG A 76 0.63 -5.09 -12.40
C ARG A 76 0.11 -3.72 -12.79
N LEU A 77 0.41 -2.70 -12.00
CA LEU A 77 0.17 -1.30 -12.36
C LEU A 77 1.53 -0.61 -12.49
N ASP A 78 1.78 0.00 -13.64
CA ASP A 78 2.92 0.88 -13.85
C ASP A 78 2.43 2.32 -13.63
N CYS A 79 2.74 2.88 -12.46
CA CYS A 79 2.32 4.21 -12.03
C CYS A 79 3.39 5.25 -12.35
N LEU A 80 3.06 6.30 -13.08
CA LEU A 80 3.98 7.39 -13.38
C LEU A 80 3.98 8.41 -12.23
N LYS A 81 5.17 8.81 -11.77
CA LYS A 81 5.36 9.91 -10.84
C LYS A 81 6.56 10.74 -11.30
N GLU A 82 6.32 11.98 -11.71
CA GLU A 82 7.38 12.94 -12.08
C GLU A 82 8.38 12.33 -13.08
N GLY A 83 7.86 11.66 -14.12
CA GLY A 83 8.70 11.01 -15.15
C GLY A 83 9.34 9.68 -14.72
N ARG A 84 9.05 9.17 -13.52
CA ARG A 84 9.58 7.89 -13.00
C ARG A 84 8.47 6.89 -12.76
N TYR A 85 8.70 5.64 -13.15
CA TYR A 85 7.72 4.57 -12.93
C TYR A 85 7.88 3.92 -11.54
N VAL A 86 6.77 3.87 -10.82
CA VAL A 86 6.58 3.08 -9.60
C VAL A 86 5.68 1.91 -9.95
N ARG A 87 6.19 0.69 -9.80
CA ARG A 87 5.41 -0.52 -10.04
C ARG A 87 4.77 -1.02 -8.76
N VAL A 88 3.45 -1.12 -8.78
CA VAL A 88 2.67 -1.75 -7.71
C VAL A 88 1.91 -2.96 -8.24
N TRP A 89 1.57 -3.85 -7.32
CA TRP A 89 0.81 -5.07 -7.57
C TRP A 89 -0.47 -5.01 -6.77
N LEU A 90 -1.55 -5.50 -7.35
CA LEU A 90 -2.88 -5.53 -6.74
C LEU A 90 -3.50 -6.90 -6.96
N ALA A 91 -4.26 -7.43 -5.99
CA ALA A 91 -5.02 -8.66 -6.23
C ALA A 91 -6.07 -8.44 -7.33
N SER A 92 -6.34 -9.45 -8.16
CA SER A 92 -7.30 -9.30 -9.26
C SER A 92 -8.75 -9.12 -8.82
N THR A 93 -9.02 -9.38 -7.53
CA THR A 93 -10.31 -9.16 -6.87
C THR A 93 -10.56 -7.69 -6.52
N VAL A 94 -9.56 -6.82 -6.62
CA VAL A 94 -9.72 -5.38 -6.39
C VAL A 94 -9.91 -4.69 -7.75
N PRO A 95 -10.89 -3.78 -7.89
CA PRO A 95 -11.08 -3.01 -9.12
C PRO A 95 -9.81 -2.24 -9.52
N LEU A 96 -9.60 -2.07 -10.83
CA LEU A 96 -8.46 -1.29 -11.34
C LEU A 96 -8.63 0.18 -10.93
N PRO A 97 -7.68 0.74 -10.14
CA PRO A 97 -7.80 2.09 -9.63
C PRO A 97 -7.33 3.14 -10.64
N GLY A 98 -7.88 4.35 -10.53
CA GLY A 98 -7.29 5.54 -11.16
C GLY A 98 -5.99 5.98 -10.47
N PRO A 99 -5.27 7.00 -10.99
CA PRO A 99 -3.97 7.41 -10.44
C PRO A 99 -3.97 7.81 -8.96
N GLY A 100 -4.92 8.65 -8.53
CA GLY A 100 -5.05 9.05 -7.13
C GLY A 100 -5.35 7.86 -6.21
N GLU A 101 -6.29 7.00 -6.61
CA GLU A 101 -6.67 5.81 -5.86
C GLU A 101 -5.49 4.81 -5.75
N ALA A 102 -4.72 4.63 -6.82
CA ALA A 102 -3.53 3.78 -6.80
C ALA A 102 -2.48 4.30 -5.80
N ALA A 103 -2.30 5.61 -5.69
CA ALA A 103 -1.39 6.22 -4.72
C ALA A 103 -1.87 5.97 -3.28
N ARG A 104 -3.17 6.14 -3.02
CA ARG A 104 -3.81 5.81 -1.73
C ARG A 104 -3.61 4.34 -1.36
N LEU A 105 -3.90 3.43 -2.30
CA LEU A 105 -3.74 1.99 -2.10
C LEU A 105 -2.27 1.60 -1.86
N ALA A 106 -1.31 2.25 -2.52
CA ALA A 106 0.11 1.99 -2.30
C ALA A 106 0.56 2.39 -0.88
N ALA A 107 0.08 3.55 -0.41
CA ALA A 107 0.35 4.04 0.94
C ALA A 107 -0.28 3.13 2.01
N LEU A 108 -1.53 2.71 1.81
CA LEU A 108 -2.18 1.74 2.70
C LEU A 108 -1.45 0.40 2.74
N GLY A 109 -0.98 -0.08 1.59
CA GLY A 109 -0.19 -1.32 1.51
C GLY A 109 1.11 -1.23 2.30
N LEU A 110 1.79 -0.08 2.27
CA LEU A 110 2.96 0.19 3.11
C LEU A 110 2.62 0.06 4.61
N LEU A 111 1.58 0.75 5.04
CA LEU A 111 1.13 0.76 6.43
C LEU A 111 0.73 -0.65 6.89
N PHE A 112 -0.06 -1.36 6.07
CA PHE A 112 -0.51 -2.72 6.35
C PHE A 112 0.66 -3.66 6.62
N LEU A 113 1.66 -3.71 5.74
CA LEU A 113 2.79 -4.62 5.91
C LEU A 113 3.63 -4.28 7.15
N ARG A 114 3.79 -2.99 7.46
CA ARG A 114 4.53 -2.56 8.64
C ARG A 114 3.78 -2.95 9.92
N LEU A 115 2.49 -2.68 9.99
CA LEU A 115 1.64 -3.06 11.14
C LEU A 115 1.53 -4.57 11.31
N ARG A 116 1.30 -5.33 10.24
CA ARG A 116 1.17 -6.79 10.31
C ARG A 116 2.43 -7.46 10.87
N ARG A 117 3.60 -6.86 10.64
CA ARG A 117 4.87 -7.32 11.23
C ARG A 117 4.99 -6.97 12.72
N GLU A 118 4.50 -5.80 13.13
CA GLU A 118 4.68 -5.27 14.49
C GLU A 118 3.56 -5.63 15.47
N GLN A 119 2.35 -5.91 14.96
CA GLN A 119 1.13 -6.08 15.75
C GLN A 119 0.41 -7.38 15.33
N PRO A 120 0.90 -8.55 15.80
CA PRO A 120 0.19 -9.80 15.61
C PRO A 120 -1.22 -9.70 16.22
N GLY A 121 -2.26 -9.96 15.42
CA GLY A 121 -3.66 -9.82 15.86
C GLY A 121 -4.35 -8.52 15.42
N MET A 122 -3.66 -7.64 14.68
CA MET A 122 -4.33 -6.52 14.01
C MET A 122 -5.47 -7.02 13.10
N ILE A 123 -6.65 -6.40 13.25
CA ILE A 123 -7.75 -6.56 12.30
C ILE A 123 -7.68 -5.43 11.27
N TRP A 124 -7.78 -5.78 9.99
CA TRP A 124 -7.71 -4.87 8.85
C TRP A 124 -8.90 -5.10 7.92
N GLU A 125 -9.68 -4.06 7.69
CA GLU A 125 -10.85 -4.09 6.81
C GLU A 125 -10.79 -2.91 5.84
N MET A 126 -10.71 -3.22 4.54
CA MET A 126 -10.85 -2.22 3.48
C MET A 126 -12.31 -1.80 3.38
N LEU A 127 -12.54 -0.49 3.49
CA LEU A 127 -13.86 0.13 3.31
C LEU A 127 -13.98 0.70 1.88
N PRO A 128 -15.21 1.03 1.43
CA PRO A 128 -15.40 1.78 0.19
C PRO A 128 -14.57 3.07 0.17
N ARG A 129 -14.20 3.53 -1.04
CA ARG A 129 -13.35 4.73 -1.28
C ARG A 129 -11.93 4.63 -0.71
N GLN A 130 -11.42 3.41 -0.59
CA GLN A 130 -10.05 3.12 -0.13
C GLN A 130 -9.72 3.76 1.23
N ALA A 131 -10.70 3.80 2.13
CA ALA A 131 -10.47 4.01 3.56
C ALA A 131 -10.27 2.66 4.25
N VAL A 132 -9.65 2.66 5.43
CA VAL A 132 -9.43 1.42 6.19
C VAL A 132 -9.99 1.54 7.58
N ARG A 133 -10.67 0.50 8.04
CA ARG A 133 -10.92 0.28 9.45
C ARG A 133 -9.84 -0.65 9.99
N MET A 134 -9.09 -0.16 10.96
CA MET A 134 -7.98 -0.87 11.59
C MET A 134 -8.23 -0.99 13.09
N THR A 135 -8.07 -2.19 13.65
CA THR A 135 -8.19 -2.39 15.11
C THR A 135 -6.87 -2.88 15.67
N ILE A 136 -6.25 -2.04 16.52
CA ILE A 136 -5.08 -2.34 17.35
C ILE A 136 -5.39 -1.76 18.73
N ASN A 137 -5.86 -2.62 19.63
CA ASN A 137 -6.48 -2.30 20.92
C ASN A 137 -7.78 -1.47 20.81
N ASN A 138 -7.79 -0.45 19.96
CA ASN A 138 -8.94 0.37 19.59
C ASN A 138 -9.13 0.36 18.07
N THR A 139 -10.38 0.50 17.64
CA THR A 139 -10.74 0.66 16.23
C THR A 139 -10.49 2.10 15.79
N ARG A 140 -9.84 2.26 14.64
CA ARG A 140 -9.51 3.55 14.02
C ARG A 140 -9.86 3.52 12.54
N LEU A 141 -10.41 4.62 12.03
CA LEU A 141 -10.52 4.88 10.61
C LEU A 141 -9.24 5.55 10.11
N VAL A 142 -8.61 4.92 9.12
CA VAL A 142 -7.38 5.38 8.50
C VAL A 142 -7.70 6.00 7.14
N ASP A 143 -7.19 7.21 6.93
CA ASP A 143 -7.31 7.92 5.66
C ASP A 143 -5.93 8.20 5.05
N PRO A 144 -5.59 7.60 3.88
CA PRO A 144 -4.33 7.79 3.19
C PRO A 144 -4.30 9.08 2.36
N VAL A 145 -4.29 10.25 3.03
CA VAL A 145 -4.26 11.57 2.39
C VAL A 145 -3.07 11.71 1.43
N ARG A 146 -3.35 12.01 0.16
CA ARG A 146 -2.33 12.27 -0.88
C ARG A 146 -2.16 13.78 -1.11
N ARG A 147 -1.11 14.15 -1.86
CA ARG A 147 -0.77 15.57 -2.06
C ARG A 147 -1.90 16.32 -2.77
N GLY A 148 -2.32 17.45 -2.18
CA GLY A 148 -3.43 18.26 -2.68
C GLY A 148 -4.82 17.82 -2.23
N GLU A 149 -4.93 16.69 -1.51
CA GLU A 149 -6.19 16.23 -0.95
C GLU A 149 -6.47 16.85 0.44
N LYS A 150 -7.76 16.96 0.78
CA LYS A 150 -8.20 17.32 2.14
C LYS A 150 -8.38 16.05 2.98
N PRO A 151 -7.95 16.04 4.26
CA PRO A 151 -8.24 14.92 5.16
C PRO A 151 -9.74 14.69 5.34
N GLY A 152 -10.15 13.43 5.41
CA GLY A 152 -11.52 13.05 5.74
C GLY A 152 -11.86 13.38 7.20
N GLU A 153 -12.99 14.06 7.43
CA GLU A 153 -13.41 14.54 8.76
C GLU A 153 -13.53 13.40 9.80
N LYS A 154 -13.99 12.23 9.35
CA LYS A 154 -14.23 11.05 10.18
C LYS A 154 -12.99 10.19 10.42
N ALA A 155 -11.85 10.50 9.80
CA ALA A 155 -10.64 9.72 9.97
C ALA A 155 -10.04 9.94 11.35
N ASP A 156 -9.60 8.89 12.03
CA ASP A 156 -8.92 8.96 13.33
C ASP A 156 -7.40 9.05 13.15
N LEU A 157 -6.90 8.38 12.11
CA LEU A 157 -5.50 8.33 11.73
C LEU A 157 -5.33 8.78 10.28
N LEU A 158 -4.47 9.77 10.08
CA LEU A 158 -4.12 10.28 8.76
C LEU A 158 -2.74 9.75 8.33
N LEU A 159 -2.65 9.25 7.11
CA LEU A 159 -1.38 8.81 6.51
C LEU A 159 -0.99 9.78 5.40
N PHE A 160 0.03 10.61 5.67
CA PHE A 160 0.53 11.61 4.74
C PHE A 160 1.79 11.14 3.98
N PRO A 161 2.14 11.79 2.86
CA PRO A 161 3.37 11.44 2.15
C PRO A 161 4.63 11.76 2.96
N THR A 162 4.68 12.95 3.57
CA THR A 162 5.85 13.45 4.32
C THR A 162 5.51 13.95 5.73
N LEU A 163 6.54 14.09 6.58
CA LEU A 163 6.39 14.66 7.93
C LEU A 163 5.99 16.13 7.92
N ASP A 164 6.49 16.91 6.96
CA ASP A 164 6.15 18.33 6.85
C ASP A 164 4.68 18.53 6.46
N GLU A 165 4.18 17.72 5.53
CA GLU A 165 2.75 17.71 5.18
C GLU A 165 1.90 17.30 6.39
N ALA A 166 2.28 16.26 7.11
CA ALA A 166 1.53 15.81 8.27
C ALA A 166 1.45 16.90 9.36
N ARG A 167 2.57 17.56 9.67
CA ARG A 167 2.62 18.65 10.66
C ARG A 167 1.76 19.85 10.27
N ARG A 168 1.68 20.15 8.97
CA ARG A 168 0.96 21.31 8.47
C ARG A 168 -0.54 21.07 8.31
N TYR A 169 -0.94 19.86 7.95
CA TYR A 169 -2.30 19.57 7.49
C TYR A 169 -3.09 18.62 8.40
N THR A 170 -2.48 18.08 9.45
CA THR A 170 -3.22 17.28 10.44
C THR A 170 -4.09 18.19 11.31
N PRO A 171 -5.42 18.00 11.36
CA PRO A 171 -6.28 18.74 12.27
C PRO A 171 -5.96 18.43 13.73
N GLU A 172 -6.23 19.39 14.61
CA GLU A 172 -6.03 19.23 16.04
C GLU A 172 -6.79 18.00 16.58
N GLY A 173 -6.15 17.25 17.48
CA GLY A 173 -6.72 16.05 18.09
C GLY A 173 -6.65 14.78 17.24
N LYS A 174 -6.27 14.85 15.96
CA LYS A 174 -6.11 13.67 15.08
C LYS A 174 -4.71 13.07 15.20
N LEU A 175 -4.62 11.76 14.94
CA LEU A 175 -3.34 11.06 14.83
C LEU A 175 -2.82 11.12 13.39
N TYR A 176 -1.51 11.11 13.23
CA TYR A 176 -0.88 10.96 11.93
C TYR A 176 0.32 10.01 11.93
N THR A 177 0.61 9.48 10.75
CA THR A 177 1.89 8.87 10.38
C THR A 177 2.23 9.24 8.94
N THR A 178 3.38 8.81 8.43
CA THR A 178 3.83 9.20 7.08
C THR A 178 4.50 8.08 6.32
N ASP A 179 4.42 8.12 4.99
CA ASP A 179 5.13 7.17 4.13
C ASP A 179 6.63 7.21 4.40
N THR A 180 7.21 8.42 4.57
CA THR A 180 8.63 8.58 4.88
C THR A 180 9.05 7.90 6.17
N MET A 181 8.22 7.92 7.22
CA MET A 181 8.48 7.22 8.48
C MET A 181 8.26 5.71 8.37
N LEU A 182 7.30 5.28 7.55
CA LEU A 182 7.04 3.86 7.34
C LEU A 182 8.10 3.18 6.45
N LEU A 183 8.70 3.95 5.54
CA LEU A 183 9.79 3.49 4.68
C LEU A 183 11.12 3.41 5.43
N SER A 184 11.33 4.19 6.50
CA SER A 184 12.53 4.04 7.33
C SER A 184 12.51 2.75 8.13
N ASP A 185 13.62 2.00 8.05
CA ASP A 185 13.78 0.71 8.70
C ASP A 185 13.89 0.82 10.23
N ASP A 186 14.32 1.98 10.72
CA ASP A 186 14.86 2.17 12.07
C ASP A 186 13.81 2.57 13.13
N SER A 187 12.55 2.78 12.75
CA SER A 187 11.53 3.28 13.66
C SER A 187 10.35 2.31 13.80
N GLN A 188 10.00 1.96 15.05
CA GLN A 188 8.64 1.45 15.36
C GLN A 188 7.60 2.41 14.77
N ILE A 189 6.42 1.91 14.39
CA ILE A 189 5.34 2.79 13.98
C ILE A 189 4.94 3.66 15.17
N ILE A 190 5.17 4.98 15.04
CA ILE A 190 4.72 5.97 16.02
C ILE A 190 3.59 6.76 15.37
N PHE A 191 2.38 6.63 15.95
CA PHE A 191 1.27 7.53 15.65
C PHE A 191 1.43 8.79 16.48
N LYS A 192 1.59 9.94 15.82
CA LYS A 192 1.79 11.22 16.50
C LYS A 192 0.47 11.97 16.57
N GLN A 193 0.24 12.65 17.69
CA GLN A 193 -0.83 13.62 17.83
C GLN A 193 -0.24 15.01 17.64
N THR A 194 -0.97 15.92 17.01
CA THR A 194 -0.65 17.35 17.07
C THR A 194 -0.90 17.82 18.51
N GLY A 195 0.09 18.49 19.12
CA GLY A 195 0.00 18.95 20.51
C GLY A 195 -1.15 19.94 20.72
N ARG A 196 -1.65 20.00 21.97
CA ARG A 196 -2.38 21.15 22.50
C ARG A 196 -1.45 22.35 22.65
#